data_AF-A0A971WM02-F1
#
_entry.id   AF-A0A971WM02-F1
#
_cell.length_a   1.000
_cell.length_b   1.000
_cell.length_c   1.000
_cell.angle_alpha   90.00
_cell.angle_beta   90.00
_cell.angle_gamma   90.00
#
_symmetry.space_group_name_H-M   'P 1'
#
loop_
_entity.id
_entity.type
_entity.pdbx_description
1 polymer ?
#
loop_
_entity_poly.entity_id
_entity_poly.type
_entity_poly.pdbx_seq_one_letter_code
_entity_poly.pdbx_strand_id
1 'polypeptide(L)'
;MKLKQMTDVRKSILKDSQIRKFEAYGFLKDLKFFEPYLIVFLVGKNINLFEIGILISIREIIINVFEIPSGIIADTYGRKNELCLCFIFYMVAFALFFFISGFVIACVAMVFYGLGEAFRSGTHKAMIYTYLDRMDWSFEKTFVYGRTRSWSLIGASL
;
A
#
# COMPACT_ATOMS: atom_id res chain seq x y z
N MET A 1 30.95 -5.64 -24.09
CA MET A 1 29.99 -4.77 -24.82
C MET A 1 28.62 -4.72 -24.14
N LYS A 2 27.93 -5.85 -23.89
CA LYS A 2 26.62 -5.91 -23.18
C LYS A 2 26.60 -5.28 -21.76
N LEU A 3 27.66 -5.47 -20.96
CA LEU A 3 27.76 -4.90 -19.60
C LEU A 3 27.79 -3.37 -19.57
N LYS A 4 28.42 -2.72 -20.56
CA LYS A 4 28.48 -1.25 -20.65
C LYS A 4 27.11 -0.67 -20.96
N GLN A 5 26.41 -1.29 -21.92
CA GLN A 5 25.04 -0.94 -22.30
C GLN A 5 24.04 -1.09 -21.14
N MET A 6 24.14 -2.16 -20.34
CA MET A 6 23.32 -2.32 -19.12
C MET A 6 23.62 -1.24 -18.06
N THR A 7 24.89 -0.87 -17.90
CA THR A 7 25.29 0.15 -16.92
C THR A 7 24.76 1.54 -17.30
N ASP A 8 24.72 1.85 -18.59
CA ASP A 8 24.21 3.12 -19.09
C ASP A 8 22.69 3.22 -18.96
N VAL A 9 21.95 2.13 -19.21
CA VAL A 9 20.49 2.04 -18.96
C VAL A 9 20.17 2.20 -17.47
N ARG A 10 20.95 1.60 -16.57
CA ARG A 10 20.74 1.80 -15.12
C ARG A 10 20.96 3.24 -14.70
N LYS A 11 21.94 3.94 -15.27
CA LYS A 11 22.17 5.37 -14.99
C LYS A 11 20.99 6.24 -15.44
N SER A 12 20.37 5.94 -16.59
CA SER A 12 19.19 6.67 -17.03
C SER A 12 17.99 6.41 -16.12
N ILE A 13 17.75 5.14 -15.74
CA ILE A 13 16.71 4.74 -14.78
C ILE A 13 16.86 5.49 -13.46
N LEU A 14 18.06 5.57 -12.90
CA LEU A 14 18.29 6.22 -11.60
C LEU A 14 18.09 7.74 -11.63
N LYS A 15 18.22 8.37 -12.80
CA LYS A 15 17.97 9.81 -13.00
C LYS A 15 16.50 10.11 -13.29
N ASP A 16 15.71 9.09 -13.60
CA ASP A 16 14.31 9.25 -13.99
C ASP A 16 13.44 9.74 -12.80
N SER A 17 12.63 10.77 -13.06
CA SER A 17 11.78 11.40 -12.05
C SER A 17 10.69 10.45 -11.53
N GLN A 18 10.13 9.60 -12.39
CA GLN A 18 9.07 8.68 -12.02
C GLN A 18 9.58 7.54 -11.13
N ILE A 19 10.80 7.04 -11.41
CA ILE A 19 11.46 6.05 -10.54
C ILE A 19 11.69 6.62 -9.14
N ARG A 20 12.15 7.88 -9.03
CA ARG A 20 12.28 8.55 -7.73
C ARG A 20 10.94 8.71 -7.00
N LYS A 21 9.84 8.97 -7.71
CA LYS A 21 8.49 9.00 -7.12
C LYS A 21 8.06 7.62 -6.61
N PHE A 22 8.37 6.55 -7.32
CA PHE A 22 8.09 5.19 -6.85
C PHE A 22 8.90 4.80 -5.62
N GLU A 23 10.17 5.22 -5.54
CA GLU A 23 11.02 5.06 -4.36
C GLU A 23 10.48 5.85 -3.16
N ALA A 24 10.16 7.14 -3.37
CA ALA A 24 9.59 8.00 -2.33
C ALA A 24 8.24 7.47 -1.82
N TYR A 25 7.35 7.06 -2.72
CA TYR A 25 6.10 6.41 -2.34
C TYR A 25 6.36 5.10 -1.58
N GLY A 26 7.33 4.28 -2.03
CA GLY A 26 7.75 3.07 -1.35
C GLY A 26 8.14 3.32 0.11
N PHE A 27 8.95 4.34 0.35
CA PHE A 27 9.35 4.78 1.69
C PHE A 27 8.15 5.30 2.51
N LEU A 28 7.38 6.24 1.96
CA LEU A 28 6.32 6.94 2.70
C LEU A 28 5.12 6.04 3.02
N LYS A 29 4.76 5.12 2.12
CA LYS A 29 3.54 4.30 2.28
C LYS A 29 3.64 3.28 3.43
N ASP A 30 4.85 2.93 3.85
CA ASP A 30 5.10 1.94 4.90
C ASP A 30 5.51 2.61 6.24
N LEU A 31 5.47 3.94 6.33
CA LEU A 31 5.56 4.69 7.60
C LEU A 31 4.25 4.54 8.40
N LYS A 32 3.97 3.32 8.86
CA LYS A 32 2.77 2.98 9.61
C LYS A 32 3.00 3.06 11.11
N PHE A 33 3.39 4.23 11.61
CA PHE A 33 3.69 4.46 13.03
C PHE A 33 2.56 4.04 13.98
N PHE A 34 1.31 4.07 13.52
CA PHE A 34 0.15 3.71 14.35
C PHE A 34 -0.02 2.19 14.54
N GLU A 35 0.52 1.36 13.64
CA GLU A 35 0.28 -0.08 13.61
C GLU A 35 0.66 -0.81 14.92
N PRO A 36 1.84 -0.58 15.53
CA PRO A 36 2.17 -1.18 16.82
C PRO A 36 1.29 -0.70 17.98
N TYR A 37 0.71 0.50 17.88
CA TYR A 37 -0.12 1.09 18.93
C TYR A 37 -1.62 0.79 18.76
N LEU A 38 -2.04 0.22 17.63
CA LEU A 38 -3.46 0.02 17.30
C LEU A 38 -4.17 -0.84 18.36
N ILE A 39 -3.57 -1.94 18.80
CA ILE A 39 -4.17 -2.83 19.82
C ILE A 39 -4.29 -2.08 21.15
N VAL A 40 -3.24 -1.38 21.57
CA VAL A 40 -3.23 -0.60 22.82
C VAL A 40 -4.31 0.48 22.79
N PHE A 41 -4.46 1.16 21.65
CA PHE A 41 -5.51 2.14 21.42
C PHE A 41 -6.93 1.54 21.55
N LEU A 42 -7.17 0.38 20.94
CA LEU A 42 -8.49 -0.28 20.99
C LEU A 42 -8.82 -0.79 22.40
N VAL A 43 -7.85 -1.34 23.12
CA VAL A 43 -8.00 -1.68 24.55
C VAL A 43 -8.34 -0.44 25.38
N GLY A 44 -7.66 0.68 25.12
CA GLY A 44 -7.97 1.98 25.73
C GLY A 44 -9.37 2.52 25.43
N LYS A 45 -10.03 2.00 24.38
CA LYS A 45 -11.43 2.28 24.03
C LYS A 45 -12.43 1.28 24.64
N ASN A 46 -12.01 0.48 25.63
CA ASN A 46 -12.79 -0.57 26.28
C ASN A 46 -13.21 -1.72 25.34
N ILE A 47 -12.50 -1.93 24.23
CA ILE A 47 -12.71 -3.09 23.36
C ILE A 47 -11.86 -4.25 23.90
N ASN A 48 -12.49 -5.40 24.13
CA ASN A 48 -11.78 -6.55 24.71
C ASN A 48 -10.95 -7.29 23.65
N LEU A 49 -10.05 -8.17 24.10
CA LEU A 49 -9.13 -8.88 23.19
C LEU A 49 -9.84 -9.81 22.20
N PHE A 50 -10.97 -10.41 22.59
CA PHE A 50 -11.76 -11.26 21.70
C PHE A 50 -12.41 -10.44 20.58
N GLU A 51 -13.00 -9.31 20.92
CA GLU A 51 -13.51 -8.32 19.97
C GLU A 51 -12.42 -7.80 19.04
N ILE A 52 -11.22 -7.53 19.55
CA ILE A 52 -10.08 -7.15 18.70
C ILE A 52 -9.72 -8.26 17.71
N GLY A 53 -9.75 -9.53 18.13
CA GLY A 53 -9.59 -10.67 17.23
C GLY A 53 -10.65 -10.71 16.12
N ILE A 54 -11.91 -10.42 16.44
CA ILE A 54 -12.97 -10.28 15.44
C ILE A 54 -12.71 -9.10 14.49
N LEU A 55 -12.30 -7.94 15.02
CA LEU A 55 -11.98 -6.76 14.21
C LEU A 55 -10.88 -7.06 13.19
N ILE A 56 -9.79 -7.70 13.63
CA ILE A 56 -8.70 -8.14 12.75
C ILE A 56 -9.25 -9.11 11.69
N SER A 57 -10.09 -10.07 12.10
CA SER A 57 -10.69 -11.03 11.17
C SER A 57 -11.56 -10.34 10.10
N ILE A 58 -12.38 -9.36 10.50
CA ILE A 58 -13.19 -8.55 9.57
C ILE A 58 -12.30 -7.85 8.56
N ARG A 59 -11.22 -7.19 9.02
CA ARG A 59 -10.26 -6.53 8.13
C ARG A 59 -9.67 -7.50 7.12
N GLU A 60 -9.17 -8.66 7.56
CA GLU A 60 -8.57 -9.65 6.65
C GLU A 60 -9.59 -10.24 5.66
N ILE A 61 -10.83 -10.49 6.09
CA ILE A 61 -11.90 -10.93 5.19
C ILE A 61 -12.16 -9.88 4.12
N ILE A 62 -12.29 -8.60 4.51
CA ILE A 62 -12.49 -7.51 3.55
C ILE A 62 -11.32 -7.41 2.57
N ILE A 63 -10.07 -7.50 3.05
CA ILE A 63 -8.89 -7.47 2.18
C ILE A 63 -8.98 -8.58 1.13
N ASN A 64 -9.16 -9.83 1.58
CA ASN A 64 -9.19 -10.99 0.69
C ASN A 64 -10.35 -10.93 -0.32
N VAL A 65 -11.54 -10.50 0.11
CA VAL A 65 -12.72 -10.40 -0.75
C VAL A 65 -12.55 -9.30 -1.80
N PHE A 66 -11.94 -8.16 -1.42
CA PHE A 66 -11.82 -7.00 -2.29
C PHE A 66 -10.52 -6.94 -3.10
N GLU A 67 -9.55 -7.83 -2.87
CA GLU A 67 -8.30 -7.88 -3.64
C GLU A 67 -8.53 -8.20 -5.13
N ILE A 68 -9.48 -9.09 -5.45
CA ILE A 68 -9.82 -9.39 -6.85
C ILE A 68 -10.61 -8.22 -7.49
N PRO A 69 -11.69 -7.70 -6.87
CA PRO A 69 -12.37 -6.51 -7.37
C PRO A 69 -11.47 -5.29 -7.53
N SER A 70 -10.56 -5.01 -6.59
CA SER A 70 -9.65 -3.87 -6.66
C SER A 70 -8.75 -3.98 -7.89
N GLY A 71 -8.21 -5.17 -8.15
CA GLY A 71 -7.45 -5.45 -9.38
C GLY A 71 -8.22 -5.16 -10.67
N ILE A 72 -9.48 -5.59 -10.75
CA ILE A 72 -10.34 -5.30 -11.91
C ILE A 72 -10.57 -3.79 -12.06
N ILE A 73 -10.82 -3.08 -10.95
CA ILE A 73 -10.98 -1.62 -10.94
C ILE A 73 -9.69 -0.92 -11.40
N ALA A 74 -8.53 -1.42 -10.96
CA ALA A 74 -7.21 -0.91 -11.34
C ALA A 74 -6.97 -0.96 -12.84
N ASP A 75 -7.34 -2.08 -13.46
CA ASP A 75 -7.12 -2.33 -14.88
C ASP A 75 -8.15 -1.61 -15.76
N THR A 76 -9.37 -1.38 -15.26
CA THR A 76 -10.45 -0.70 -16.01
C THR A 76 -10.44 0.82 -15.87
N TYR A 77 -10.37 1.35 -14.64
CA TYR A 77 -10.42 2.78 -14.34
C TYR A 77 -9.03 3.42 -14.17
N GLY A 78 -7.97 2.60 -14.23
CA GLY A 78 -6.59 3.03 -14.12
C GLY A 78 -6.09 3.05 -12.68
N ARG A 79 -4.84 2.59 -12.52
CA ARG A 79 -4.12 2.42 -11.26
C ARG A 79 -4.01 3.70 -10.41
N LYS A 80 -3.95 4.88 -11.04
CA LYS A 80 -3.88 6.15 -10.30
C LYS A 80 -5.18 6.43 -9.55
N ASN A 81 -6.32 6.13 -10.15
CA ASN A 81 -7.63 6.37 -9.55
C ASN A 81 -7.90 5.38 -8.42
N GLU A 82 -7.49 4.12 -8.60
CA GLU A 82 -7.49 3.10 -7.54
C GLU A 82 -6.70 3.57 -6.31
N LEU A 83 -5.49 4.11 -6.52
CA LEU A 83 -4.67 4.62 -5.43
C LEU A 83 -5.32 5.82 -4.71
N CYS A 84 -5.98 6.71 -5.46
CA CYS A 84 -6.76 7.80 -4.85
C CYS A 84 -7.91 7.26 -3.99
N LEU A 85 -8.63 6.25 -4.47
CA LEU A 85 -9.73 5.61 -3.75
C LEU A 85 -9.25 4.91 -2.46
N CYS A 86 -8.11 4.24 -2.52
CA CYS A 86 -7.40 3.71 -1.36
C CYS A 86 -7.20 4.78 -0.27
N PHE A 87 -6.69 5.96 -0.63
CA PHE A 87 -6.49 7.04 0.35
C PHE A 87 -7.78 7.60 0.91
N ILE A 88 -8.86 7.64 0.12
CA ILE A 88 -10.20 8.02 0.61
C ILE A 88 -10.67 7.02 1.67
N PHE A 89 -10.54 5.72 1.41
CA PHE A 89 -10.91 4.70 2.40
C PHE A 89 -10.09 4.79 3.68
N TYR A 90 -8.78 5.03 3.60
CA TYR A 90 -7.97 5.28 4.80
C TYR A 90 -8.40 6.54 5.55
N MET A 91 -8.66 7.65 4.86
CA MET A 91 -9.11 8.87 5.52
C MET A 91 -10.42 8.65 6.29
N VAL A 92 -11.37 7.93 5.69
CA VAL A 92 -12.62 7.54 6.36
C VAL A 92 -12.35 6.61 7.53
N ALA A 93 -11.49 5.60 7.37
CA ALA A 93 -11.12 4.69 8.45
C ALA A 93 -10.50 5.41 9.65
N PHE A 94 -9.54 6.30 9.42
CA PHE A 94 -8.89 7.08 10.49
C PHE A 94 -9.83 8.08 11.15
N ALA A 95 -10.74 8.69 10.39
CA ALA A 95 -11.79 9.51 10.97
C ALA A 95 -12.70 8.68 11.90
N LEU A 96 -13.10 7.47 11.47
CA LEU A 96 -13.89 6.56 12.30
C LEU A 96 -13.13 6.07 13.53
N PHE A 97 -11.83 5.77 13.41
CA PHE A 97 -10.99 5.41 14.55
C PHE A 97 -11.00 6.50 15.63
N PHE A 98 -10.93 7.77 15.23
CA PHE A 98 -11.00 8.91 16.16
C PHE A 98 -12.32 8.92 16.95
N PHE A 99 -13.44 8.68 16.28
CA PHE A 99 -14.79 8.67 16.88
C PHE A 99 -15.22 7.32 17.45
N ILE A 100 -14.31 6.37 17.70
CA ILE A 100 -14.69 5.10 18.34
C ILE A 100 -15.33 5.38 19.70
N SER A 101 -16.59 4.97 19.80
CA SER A 101 -17.40 4.96 21.03
C SER A 101 -17.92 3.56 21.38
N GLY A 102 -17.54 2.52 20.60
CA GLY A 102 -17.95 1.15 20.84
C GLY A 102 -17.55 0.21 19.69
N PHE A 103 -17.85 -1.08 19.87
CA PHE A 103 -17.45 -2.15 18.95
C PHE A 103 -17.97 -1.96 17.52
N VAL A 104 -19.21 -1.49 17.35
CA VAL A 104 -19.83 -1.30 16.02
C VAL A 104 -19.05 -0.29 15.17
N ILE A 105 -18.67 0.86 15.74
CA ILE A 105 -17.89 1.87 15.01
C ILE A 105 -16.50 1.32 14.66
N ALA A 106 -15.90 0.53 15.57
CA ALA A 106 -14.63 -0.13 15.30
C ALA A 106 -14.74 -1.14 14.14
N CYS A 107 -15.83 -1.91 14.04
CA CYS A 107 -16.07 -2.81 12.91
C CYS A 107 -16.14 -2.03 11.59
N VAL A 108 -16.90 -0.93 11.54
CA VAL A 108 -17.01 -0.09 10.34
C VAL A 108 -15.65 0.52 9.99
N ALA A 109 -14.89 1.02 10.98
CA ALA A 109 -13.53 1.53 10.77
C ALA A 109 -12.61 0.47 10.15
N MET A 110 -12.67 -0.77 10.64
CA MET A 110 -11.87 -1.90 10.14
C MET A 110 -12.28 -2.35 8.74
N VAL A 111 -13.56 -2.23 8.37
CA VAL A 111 -14.02 -2.45 7.00
C VAL A 111 -13.41 -1.41 6.06
N PHE A 112 -13.51 -0.12 6.38
CA PHE A 112 -12.89 0.93 5.55
C PHE A 112 -11.37 0.79 5.49
N TYR A 113 -10.73 0.44 6.61
CA TYR A 113 -9.29 0.19 6.62
C TYR A 113 -8.91 -0.99 5.73
N GLY A 114 -9.66 -2.10 5.80
CA GLY A 114 -9.47 -3.26 4.94
C GLY A 114 -9.67 -2.95 3.45
N LEU A 115 -10.68 -2.14 3.11
CA LEU A 115 -10.86 -1.63 1.74
C LEU A 115 -9.65 -0.80 1.30
N GLY A 116 -9.14 0.08 2.16
CA GLY A 116 -7.91 0.83 1.88
C GLY A 116 -6.73 -0.08 1.57
N GLU A 117 -6.49 -1.11 2.39
CA GLU A 117 -5.42 -2.09 2.16
C GLU A 117 -5.61 -2.88 0.85
N ALA A 118 -6.84 -3.35 0.55
CA ALA A 118 -7.15 -4.10 -0.66
C ALA A 118 -6.86 -3.32 -1.96
N PHE A 119 -7.18 -2.02 -1.96
CA PHE A 119 -6.93 -1.11 -3.09
C PHE A 119 -5.48 -0.59 -3.12
N ARG A 120 -4.66 -0.95 -2.12
CA ARG A 120 -3.23 -0.59 -2.05
C ARG A 120 -2.31 -1.74 -2.47
N SER A 121 -2.65 -2.99 -2.14
CA SER A 121 -1.72 -4.13 -2.15
C SER A 121 -1.13 -4.45 -3.54
N GLY A 122 -1.88 -4.21 -4.62
CA GLY A 122 -1.49 -4.56 -5.99
C GLY A 122 -0.97 -3.41 -6.85
N THR A 123 -1.24 -2.16 -6.46
CA THR A 123 -1.10 -1.01 -7.37
C THR A 123 0.36 -0.62 -7.63
N HIS A 124 1.20 -0.63 -6.59
CA HIS A 124 2.57 -0.07 -6.65
C HIS A 124 3.49 -0.87 -7.57
N LYS A 125 3.59 -2.19 -7.37
CA LYS A 125 4.42 -3.07 -8.21
C LYS A 125 3.99 -3.02 -9.67
N ALA A 126 2.69 -3.06 -9.91
CA ALA A 126 2.15 -3.07 -11.25
C ALA A 126 2.33 -1.72 -11.97
N MET A 127 2.24 -0.58 -11.27
CA MET A 127 2.61 0.73 -11.81
C MET A 127 4.07 0.79 -12.25
N ILE A 128 4.98 0.24 -11.44
CA ILE A 128 6.41 0.17 -11.78
C ILE A 128 6.60 -0.67 -13.04
N TYR A 129 6.01 -1.86 -13.10
CA TYR A 129 6.21 -2.77 -14.23
C TYR A 129 5.64 -2.19 -15.52
N THR A 130 4.44 -1.61 -15.46
CA THR A 130 3.80 -0.94 -16.60
C THR A 130 4.65 0.24 -17.10
N TYR A 131 5.26 1.00 -16.19
CA TYR A 131 6.13 2.12 -16.56
C TYR A 131 7.41 1.64 -17.25
N LEU A 132 8.04 0.59 -16.72
CA LEU A 132 9.26 0.01 -17.31
C LEU A 132 9.00 -0.59 -18.69
N ASP A 133 7.84 -1.22 -18.89
CA ASP A 133 7.45 -1.74 -20.21
C ASP A 133 7.24 -0.62 -21.23
N ARG A 134 6.69 0.52 -20.82
CA ARG A 134 6.53 1.70 -21.69
C ARG A 134 7.86 2.37 -22.05
N MET A 135 8.88 2.25 -21.20
CA MET A 135 10.21 2.83 -21.42
C MET A 135 11.20 1.85 -22.07
N ASP A 136 10.74 0.67 -22.50
CA ASP A 136 11.58 -0.41 -23.04
C ASP A 136 12.69 -0.87 -22.07
N TRP A 137 12.42 -0.78 -20.77
CA TRP A 137 13.32 -1.16 -19.67
C TRP A 137 12.89 -2.47 -18.99
N SER A 138 12.11 -3.30 -19.67
CA SER A 138 11.53 -4.54 -19.11
C SER A 138 12.57 -5.51 -18.54
N PHE A 139 13.80 -5.49 -19.07
CA PHE A 139 14.91 -6.33 -18.61
C PHE A 139 15.44 -5.95 -17.21
N GLU A 140 15.17 -4.73 -16.73
CA GLU A 140 15.62 -4.22 -15.44
C GLU A 140 14.51 -4.21 -14.37
N LYS A 141 13.38 -4.90 -14.61
CA LYS A 141 12.26 -5.03 -13.65
C LYS A 141 12.71 -5.47 -12.26
N THR A 142 13.58 -6.48 -12.18
CA THR A 142 14.10 -7.00 -10.91
C THR A 142 14.96 -5.97 -10.19
N PHE A 143 15.82 -5.26 -10.93
CA PHE A 143 16.70 -4.23 -10.36
C PHE A 143 15.89 -3.07 -9.78
N VAL A 144 14.96 -2.52 -10.55
CA VAL A 144 14.12 -1.39 -10.12
C VAL A 144 13.22 -1.79 -8.97
N TYR A 145 12.54 -2.94 -9.07
CA TYR A 145 11.66 -3.40 -7.99
C TYR A 145 12.42 -3.66 -6.69
N GLY A 146 13.57 -4.33 -6.77
CA GLY A 146 14.44 -4.56 -5.62
C GLY A 146 14.82 -3.25 -4.93
N ARG A 147 15.23 -2.24 -5.70
CA ARG A 147 15.56 -0.91 -5.17
C ARG A 147 14.36 -0.22 -4.53
N THR A 148 13.20 -0.19 -5.18
CA THR A 148 11.98 0.38 -4.58
C THR A 148 11.54 -0.37 -3.32
N ARG A 149 11.76 -1.68 -3.26
CA ARG A 149 11.47 -2.50 -2.08
C ARG A 149 12.44 -2.19 -0.93
N SER A 150 13.72 -1.95 -1.22
CA SER A 150 14.67 -1.48 -0.20
C SER A 150 14.23 -0.18 0.44
N TRP A 151 13.79 0.82 -0.35
CA TRP A 151 13.23 2.07 0.20
C TRP A 151 12.00 1.84 1.08
N SER A 152 11.13 0.91 0.70
CA SER A 152 9.98 0.48 1.51
C SER A 152 10.39 -0.15 2.84
N LEU A 153 11.42 -1.01 2.85
CA LEU A 153 11.95 -1.59 4.08
C LEU A 153 12.60 -0.55 5.01
N ILE A 154 13.30 0.45 4.45
CA ILE A 154 13.86 1.56 5.23
C ILE A 154 12.73 2.35 5.90
N GLY A 155 11.66 2.66 5.16
CA GLY A 155 10.47 3.33 5.71
C GLY A 155 9.81 2.52 6.83
N ALA A 156 9.66 1.21 6.64
CA ALA A 156 9.06 0.33 7.65
C ALA A 156 9.93 0.11 8.90
N SER A 157 11.23 0.46 8.85
CA SER A 157 12.17 0.28 9.97
C SER A 157 12.28 1.49 10.91
N LEU A 158 11.62 2.61 10.56
CA LEU A 158 11.53 3.83 11.36
C LEU A 158 10.33 3.79 12.29
#